data_AF-A0A2N0PQ78-F1
#
_entry.id   AF-A0A2N0PQ78-F1
#
_cell.length_a   1.000
_cell.length_b   1.000
_cell.length_c   1.000
_cell.angle_alpha   90.00
_cell.angle_beta   90.00
_cell.angle_gamma   90.00
#
_symmetry.space_group_name_H-M   'P 1'
#
loop_
_entity.id
_entity.type
_entity.pdbx_description
1 polymer ?
#
loop_
_entity_poly.entity_id
_entity_poly.type
_entity_poly.pdbx_seq_one_letter_code
_entity_poly.pdbx_strand_id
1 'polypeptide(L)'
;IYGVIPFMAPEVLRGNSYTLASDIYSFSMIMWEFTSGVPPFNNRAHDFQLSLSICGGEHPEIIENTPQCYVDLMEKCWNENQLKRPSSKEVL
;
A
#
# COMPACT_ATOMS: atom_id res chain seq x y z
N ILE A 1 -0.99 -15.89 8.43
CA ILE A 1 -1.08 -14.44 8.15
C ILE A 1 -2.55 -14.09 8.25
N TYR A 2 -2.91 -13.12 9.10
CA TYR A 2 -4.29 -12.67 9.30
C TYR A 2 -4.32 -11.15 9.10
N GLY A 3 -5.34 -10.62 8.41
CA GLY A 3 -5.47 -9.19 8.10
C GLY A 3 -6.28 -8.94 6.84
N VAL A 4 -6.37 -7.66 6.43
CA VAL A 4 -7.05 -7.22 5.21
C VAL A 4 -5.99 -7.07 4.12
N ILE A 5 -5.81 -8.11 3.29
CA ILE A 5 -4.67 -8.28 2.35
C ILE A 5 -4.28 -7.01 1.58
N PRO A 6 -5.22 -6.25 0.96
CA PRO A 6 -4.87 -5.03 0.23
C PRO A 6 -4.07 -4.00 1.03
N PHE A 7 -4.28 -3.92 2.34
CA PHE A 7 -3.63 -2.95 3.22
C PHE A 7 -2.33 -3.48 3.84
N MET A 8 -2.00 -4.75 3.63
CA MET A 8 -0.85 -5.39 4.25
C MET A 8 0.40 -5.16 3.43
N ALA A 9 1.46 -4.67 4.08
CA ALA A 9 2.73 -4.45 3.43
C ALA A 9 3.36 -5.76 2.90
N PRO A 10 4.12 -5.71 1.79
CA PRO A 10 4.73 -6.89 1.18
C PRO A 10 5.59 -7.71 2.14
N GLU A 11 6.34 -7.06 3.03
CA GLU A 11 7.14 -7.77 4.03
C GLU A 11 6.29 -8.58 5.02
N VAL A 12 5.12 -8.08 5.41
CA VAL A 12 4.18 -8.76 6.31
C VAL A 12 3.51 -9.94 5.60
N LEU A 13 3.14 -9.76 4.33
CA LEU A 13 2.60 -10.83 3.48
C LEU A 13 3.61 -11.95 3.22
N ARG A 14 4.92 -11.65 3.24
CA ARG A 14 6.00 -12.65 3.17
C ARG A 14 6.29 -13.33 4.52
N GLY A 15 5.56 -12.97 5.59
CA GLY A 15 5.75 -13.53 6.92
C GLY A 15 6.89 -12.91 7.73
N ASN A 16 7.46 -11.79 7.29
CA ASN A 16 8.43 -11.04 8.08
C ASN A 16 7.73 -10.23 9.18
N SER A 17 8.53 -9.72 10.12
CA SER A 17 8.04 -8.88 11.22
C SER A 17 7.38 -7.60 10.72
N TYR A 18 6.26 -7.28 11.36
CA TYR A 18 5.61 -5.98 11.21
C TYR A 18 6.52 -4.85 11.71
N THR A 19 6.52 -3.70 11.01
CA THR A 19 7.30 -2.52 11.40
C THR A 19 6.48 -1.24 11.25
N LEU A 20 7.00 -0.11 11.76
CA LEU A 20 6.40 1.20 11.51
C LEU A 20 6.34 1.55 10.01
N ALA A 21 7.25 1.01 9.19
CA ALA A 21 7.18 1.19 7.74
C ALA A 21 6.02 0.38 7.12
N SER A 22 5.53 -0.66 7.80
CA SER A 22 4.32 -1.39 7.39
C SER A 22 3.06 -0.55 7.62
N ASP A 23 2.99 0.23 8.72
CA ASP A 23 1.92 1.23 8.93
C ASP A 23 1.88 2.26 7.78
N ILE A 24 3.04 2.73 7.34
CA ILE A 24 3.16 3.72 6.25
C ILE A 24 2.69 3.14 4.91
N TYR A 25 2.93 1.86 4.66
CA TYR A 25 2.35 1.18 3.50
C TYR A 25 0.82 1.10 3.63
N SER A 26 0.28 0.73 4.79
CA SER A 26 -1.18 0.71 4.99
C SER A 26 -1.79 2.11 4.80
N PHE A 27 -1.07 3.17 5.21
CA PHE A 27 -1.50 4.54 4.99
C PHE A 27 -1.60 4.91 3.51
N SER A 28 -0.69 4.45 2.65
CA SER A 28 -0.80 4.69 1.20
C SER A 28 -2.04 4.01 0.58
N MET A 29 -2.43 2.84 1.09
CA MET A 29 -3.65 2.14 0.66
C MET A 29 -4.91 2.90 1.09
N ILE A 30 -4.90 3.51 2.26
CA ILE A 30 -5.97 4.42 2.72
C ILE A 30 -6.01 5.68 1.84
N MET A 31 -4.85 6.26 1.53
CA MET A 31 -4.76 7.40 0.61
C MET A 31 -5.37 7.07 -0.75
N TRP A 32 -5.04 5.89 -1.29
CA TRP A 32 -5.60 5.41 -2.55
C TRP A 32 -7.11 5.18 -2.48
N GLU A 33 -7.61 4.60 -1.38
CA GLU A 33 -9.05 4.41 -1.15
C GLU A 33 -9.79 5.75 -1.10
N PHE A 34 -9.20 6.79 -0.51
CA PHE A 34 -9.79 8.14 -0.52
C PHE A 34 -9.88 8.75 -1.92
N THR A 35 -8.90 8.53 -2.79
CA THR A 35 -8.91 9.08 -4.15
C THR A 35 -9.82 8.30 -5.09
N SER A 36 -9.91 6.97 -4.92
CA SER A 36 -10.74 6.10 -5.76
C SER A 36 -12.19 6.02 -5.30
N GLY A 37 -12.45 6.23 -4.01
CA GLY A 37 -13.77 6.04 -3.40
C GLY A 37 -14.18 4.57 -3.24
N VAL A 38 -13.25 3.62 -3.47
CA VAL A 38 -13.50 2.17 -3.36
C VAL A 38 -12.30 1.46 -2.70
N PRO A 39 -12.50 0.26 -2.12
CA PRO A 39 -11.40 -0.48 -1.53
C PRO A 39 -10.27 -0.81 -2.54
N PRO A 40 -9.00 -0.87 -2.12
CA PRO A 40 -7.91 -1.26 -3.01
C PRO A 40 -8.11 -2.69 -3.52
N PHE A 41 -7.83 -2.91 -4.81
CA PHE A 41 -8.04 -4.18 -5.51
C PHE A 41 -9.49 -4.71 -5.43
N ASN A 42 -10.51 -3.83 -5.42
CA ASN A 42 -11.93 -4.21 -5.36
C ASN A 42 -12.42 -5.05 -6.56
N ASN A 43 -11.61 -5.21 -7.61
CA ASN A 43 -11.95 -5.96 -8.83
C ASN A 43 -11.60 -7.45 -8.77
N ARG A 44 -10.99 -7.95 -7.68
CA ARG A 44 -10.60 -9.36 -7.56
C ARG A 44 -10.63 -9.86 -6.11
N ALA A 45 -10.56 -11.18 -5.94
CA ALA A 45 -10.57 -11.80 -4.63
C ALA A 45 -9.34 -11.40 -3.80
N HIS A 46 -9.55 -11.17 -2.50
CA HIS A 46 -8.48 -10.90 -1.55
C HIS A 46 -7.94 -12.22 -1.00
N ASP A 47 -7.15 -12.91 -1.83
CA ASP A 47 -6.67 -14.25 -1.56
C ASP A 47 -5.14 -14.36 -1.68
N PHE A 48 -4.65 -15.60 -1.72
CA PHE A 48 -3.22 -15.88 -1.86
C PHE A 48 -2.64 -15.35 -3.18
N GLN A 49 -3.41 -15.32 -4.26
CA GLN A 49 -2.93 -14.78 -5.54
C GLN A 49 -2.71 -13.28 -5.45
N LEU A 50 -3.66 -12.53 -4.88
CA LEU A 50 -3.47 -11.10 -4.59
C LEU A 50 -2.22 -10.87 -3.74
N SER A 51 -2.03 -11.69 -2.70
CA SER A 51 -0.87 -11.59 -1.81
C SER A 51 0.45 -11.76 -2.57
N LEU A 52 0.52 -12.73 -3.49
CA LEU A 52 1.68 -12.93 -4.35
C LEU A 52 1.92 -11.75 -5.28
N SER A 53 0.86 -11.17 -5.85
CA SER A 53 1.02 -10.04 -6.77
C SER A 53 1.47 -8.76 -6.07
N ILE A 54 0.95 -8.46 -4.87
CA ILE A 54 1.46 -7.38 -4.02
C ILE A 54 2.94 -7.62 -3.69
N CYS A 55 3.31 -8.86 -3.34
CA CYS A 55 4.71 -9.22 -3.13
C CYS A 55 5.56 -9.19 -4.40
N GLY A 56 4.95 -9.12 -5.59
CA GLY A 56 5.60 -8.91 -6.88
C GLY A 56 5.72 -7.44 -7.27
N GLY A 57 5.24 -6.51 -6.43
CA GLY A 57 5.25 -5.07 -6.67
C GLY A 57 4.04 -4.54 -7.43
N GLU A 58 2.95 -5.31 -7.51
CA GLU A 58 1.69 -4.79 -8.04
C GLU A 58 1.07 -3.79 -7.06
N HIS A 59 0.68 -2.63 -7.60
CA HIS A 59 -0.02 -1.57 -6.89
C HIS A 59 -1.35 -1.27 -7.60
N PRO A 60 -2.35 -0.72 -6.89
CA PRO A 60 -3.54 -0.19 -7.53
C PRO A 60 -3.22 0.93 -8.54
N GLU A 61 -4.01 1.04 -9.59
CA GLU A 61 -3.84 2.09 -10.61
C GLU A 61 -4.09 3.48 -10.03
N ILE A 62 -3.24 4.45 -10.36
CA ILE A 62 -3.42 5.84 -9.93
C ILE A 62 -4.66 6.43 -10.60
N ILE A 63 -5.59 6.95 -9.80
CA ILE A 63 -6.83 7.54 -10.28
C ILE A 63 -6.55 8.85 -11.02
N GLU A 64 -7.13 8.99 -12.21
CA GLU A 64 -7.03 10.21 -13.01
C GLU A 64 -7.45 11.44 -12.20
N ASN A 65 -6.76 12.57 -12.38
CA ASN A 65 -6.96 13.81 -11.65
C ASN A 65 -6.59 13.78 -10.15
N THR A 66 -5.97 12.71 -9.65
CA THR A 66 -5.32 12.74 -8.33
C THR A 66 -4.21 13.81 -8.35
N PRO A 67 -4.18 14.77 -7.39
CA PRO A 67 -3.14 15.79 -7.36
C PRO A 67 -1.74 15.18 -7.32
N GLN A 68 -0.81 15.70 -8.12
CA GLN A 68 0.53 15.10 -8.27
C GLN A 68 1.27 14.97 -6.93
N CYS A 69 1.14 15.97 -6.03
CA CYS A 69 1.76 15.89 -4.70
C CYS A 69 1.23 14.70 -3.87
N TYR A 70 -0.02 14.31 -4.10
CA TYR A 70 -0.66 13.17 -3.44
C TYR A 70 -0.17 11.85 -4.04
N VAL A 71 -0.03 11.79 -5.38
CA VAL A 71 0.58 10.66 -6.09
C VAL A 71 2.01 10.44 -5.60
N ASP A 72 2.83 11.49 -5.61
CA ASP A 72 4.24 11.42 -5.20
C ASP A 72 4.39 10.92 -3.75
N LEU A 73 3.50 11.36 -2.84
CA LEU A 73 3.51 10.94 -1.46
C LEU A 73 3.05 9.48 -1.31
N MET A 74 1.95 9.11 -1.97
CA MET A 74 1.43 7.75 -1.97
C MET A 74 2.47 6.77 -2.51
N GLU A 75 3.17 7.14 -3.59
CA GLU A 75 4.22 6.32 -4.19
C GLU A 75 5.45 6.13 -3.30
N LYS A 76 5.83 7.17 -2.55
CA LYS A 76 6.86 7.04 -1.52
C LYS A 76 6.42 6.12 -0.39
N CYS A 77 5.16 6.20 0.02
CA CYS A 77 4.63 5.42 1.13
C CYS A 77 4.47 3.92 0.81
N TRP A 78 4.14 3.55 -0.44
CA TRP A 78 4.07 2.14 -0.86
C TRP A 78 5.39 1.57 -1.42
N ASN A 79 6.55 2.21 -1.20
CA ASN A 79 7.80 1.73 -1.77
C ASN A 79 8.11 0.27 -1.39
N GLU A 80 8.55 -0.55 -2.35
CA GLU A 80 8.93 -1.94 -2.12
C GLU A 80 10.01 -2.09 -1.04
N ASN A 81 10.97 -1.16 -1.01
CA ASN A 81 11.95 -1.13 0.07
C ASN A 81 11.38 -0.34 1.25
N GLN A 82 11.03 -1.05 2.32
CA GLN A 82 10.51 -0.45 3.56
C GLN A 82 11.41 0.65 4.14
N LEU A 83 12.73 0.62 3.91
CA LEU A 83 13.67 1.63 4.39
C LEU A 83 13.62 2.94 3.59
N LYS A 84 12.99 2.92 2.41
CA LYS A 84 12.77 4.10 1.57
C LYS A 84 11.42 4.76 1.82
N ARG A 85 10.55 4.13 2.62
CA ARG A 85 9.27 4.71 3.01
C ARG A 85 9.52 5.85 4.02
N PRO A 86 8.80 6.97 3.92
CA PRO A 86 8.92 8.06 4.87
C PRO A 86 8.47 7.62 6.26
N SER A 87 8.99 8.27 7.30
CA SER A 87 8.43 8.18 8.65
C SER A 87 7.12 8.95 8.75
N SER A 88 6.31 8.65 9.76
CA SER A 88 5.06 9.39 10.00
C SER A 88 5.28 10.90 10.22
N LYS A 89 6.46 11.31 10.67
CA LYS A 89 6.82 12.73 10.83
C LYS A 89 7.10 13.44 9.50
N GLU A 90 7.51 12.71 8.47
CA GLU A 90 7.78 13.25 7.13
C GLU A 90 6.53 13.27 6.24
N VAL A 91 5.48 12.54 6.66
CA VAL A 91 4.16 12.51 6.00
C VAL A 91 3.26 13.65 6.47
N LEU A 92 3.45 14.13 7.71
CA LEU A 92 2.74 15.27 8.30
C LEU A 92 3.31 16.62 7.82
#